data_AF-K5W913-F1
#
_entry.id   AF-K5W913-F1
#
_cell.length_a   1.000
_cell.length_b   1.000
_cell.length_c   1.000
_cell.angle_alpha   90.00
_cell.angle_beta   90.00
_cell.angle_gamma   90.00
#
_symmetry.space_group_name_H-M   'P 1'
#
loop_
_entity.id
_entity.type
_entity.pdbx_description
1 polymer ?
#
loop_
_entity_poly.entity_id
_entity_poly.type
_entity_poly.pdbx_seq_one_letter_code
_entity_poly.pdbx_strand_id
1 'polypeptide(L)'
;MPIYQFNLGWKLALVMKGHASPALLSSYEIERIPITTDLFDRTFGVDTQRKLADARAAEQAGAGTDATAREQVWIRGRKLFQLDVNYRWSTIVLDERFAGGESTRVAYGEPGQDVRAGDRAPDAPVSVGGNDTRLFDIFSPAHHTVLLFGVDEKEAGVLGVVRALPSDLVKILLVSSPGEVHVTTNDESNIVVEDKDGHGRRPYGLEGQTGPVVVVVRPDGMIGAFATSAKGLEKYFSLIFSHA
;
A
#
# COMPACT_ATOMS: atom_id res chain seq x y z
N MET A 1 11.27 5.17 10.72
CA MET A 1 10.45 6.40 10.68
C MET A 1 9.02 6.00 11.05
N PRO A 2 8.36 6.62 12.04
CA PRO A 2 7.11 6.10 12.59
C PRO A 2 5.95 6.27 11.58
N ILE A 3 5.44 5.13 11.10
CA ILE A 3 4.37 5.00 10.08
C ILE A 3 3.05 5.69 10.51
N TYR A 4 2.88 5.93 11.82
CA TYR A 4 1.70 6.55 12.43
C TYR A 4 1.37 7.95 11.92
N GLN A 5 2.38 8.81 11.73
CA GLN A 5 2.16 10.24 11.46
C GLN A 5 1.74 10.50 10.02
N PHE A 6 2.25 9.69 9.08
CA PHE A 6 1.91 9.83 7.66
C PHE A 6 0.44 9.51 7.39
N ASN A 7 -0.12 8.48 8.05
CA ASN A 7 -1.52 8.08 7.83
C ASN A 7 -2.54 9.17 8.18
N LEU A 8 -2.36 9.87 9.30
CA LEU A 8 -3.26 10.96 9.69
C LEU A 8 -2.97 12.25 8.91
N GLY A 9 -1.68 12.53 8.63
CA GLY A 9 -1.24 13.78 8.02
C GLY A 9 -1.90 14.06 6.67
N TRP A 10 -1.92 13.08 5.76
CA TRP A 10 -2.53 13.28 4.44
C TRP A 10 -4.05 13.44 4.52
N LYS A 11 -4.72 12.69 5.41
CA LYS A 11 -6.17 12.78 5.62
C LYS A 11 -6.56 14.17 6.15
N LEU A 12 -5.83 14.66 7.16
CA LEU A 12 -6.02 16.01 7.70
C LEU A 12 -5.79 17.08 6.63
N ALA A 13 -4.72 16.95 5.84
CA ALA A 13 -4.42 17.90 4.78
C ALA A 13 -5.56 18.01 3.74
N LEU A 14 -6.16 16.89 3.32
CA LEU A 14 -7.29 16.91 2.39
C LEU A 14 -8.53 17.55 3.00
N VAL A 15 -8.85 17.24 4.27
CA VAL A 15 -10.02 17.83 4.96
C VAL A 15 -9.84 19.33 5.16
N MET A 16 -8.65 19.78 5.62
CA MET A 16 -8.38 21.19 5.85
C MET A 16 -8.37 22.02 4.56
N LYS A 17 -7.99 21.42 3.43
CA LYS A 17 -8.05 22.06 2.11
C LYS A 17 -9.42 21.96 1.44
N GLY A 18 -10.40 21.30 2.07
CA GLY A 18 -11.76 21.15 1.53
C GLY A 18 -11.91 20.10 0.42
N HIS A 19 -10.91 19.26 0.19
CA HIS A 19 -10.97 18.20 -0.82
C HIS A 19 -11.66 16.93 -0.32
N ALA A 20 -11.74 16.72 1.00
CA ALA A 20 -12.33 15.54 1.61
C ALA A 20 -13.31 15.89 2.73
N SER A 21 -14.30 15.03 2.95
CA SER A 21 -15.24 15.12 4.06
C SER A 21 -14.54 14.80 5.39
N PRO A 22 -14.89 15.44 6.52
CA PRO A 22 -14.39 15.06 7.85
C PRO A 22 -14.60 13.58 8.18
N ALA A 23 -15.57 12.90 7.55
CA ALA A 23 -15.79 11.47 7.69
C ALA A 23 -14.56 10.63 7.34
N LEU A 24 -13.68 11.12 6.45
CA LEU A 24 -12.41 10.48 6.10
C LEU A 24 -11.52 10.24 7.34
N LEU A 25 -11.57 11.12 8.34
CA LEU A 25 -10.74 11.03 9.54
C LEU A 25 -11.10 9.83 10.41
N SER A 26 -12.36 9.35 10.36
CA SER A 26 -12.77 8.17 11.12
C SER A 26 -12.02 6.90 10.68
N SER A 27 -11.57 6.84 9.42
CA SER A 27 -10.73 5.75 8.92
C SER A 27 -9.39 5.62 9.66
N TYR A 28 -8.88 6.69 10.27
CA TYR A 28 -7.63 6.64 11.05
C TYR A 28 -7.75 5.68 12.23
N GLU A 29 -8.80 5.80 13.02
CA GLU A 29 -9.01 4.93 14.18
C GLU A 29 -9.27 3.49 13.75
N ILE A 30 -10.10 3.31 12.72
CA ILE A 30 -10.40 1.99 12.13
C ILE A 30 -9.11 1.30 11.68
N GLU A 31 -8.20 2.03 11.04
CA GLU A 31 -6.92 1.51 10.56
C GLU A 31 -5.92 1.28 11.70
N ARG A 32 -5.81 2.20 12.67
CA ARG A 32 -4.69 2.19 13.64
C ARG A 32 -4.97 1.41 14.92
N ILE A 33 -6.23 1.27 15.36
CA ILE A 33 -6.54 0.56 16.61
C ILE A 33 -6.08 -0.90 16.55
N PRO A 34 -6.45 -1.71 15.54
CA PRO A 34 -6.05 -3.13 15.49
C PRO A 34 -4.53 -3.33 15.48
N ILE A 35 -3.80 -2.46 14.79
CA ILE A 35 -2.33 -2.51 14.72
C ILE A 35 -1.71 -2.18 16.07
N THR A 36 -2.23 -1.15 16.74
CA THR A 36 -1.69 -0.72 18.03
C THR A 36 -1.94 -1.77 19.10
N THR A 37 -3.13 -2.40 19.08
CA THR A 37 -3.45 -3.53 19.96
C THR A 37 -2.52 -4.72 19.72
N ASP A 38 -2.36 -5.16 18.47
CA ASP A 38 -1.49 -6.31 18.17
C ASP A 38 0.00 -6.01 18.49
N LEU A 39 0.48 -4.79 18.21
CA LEU A 39 1.83 -4.38 18.61
C LEU A 39 2.00 -4.39 20.14
N PHE A 40 1.01 -3.89 20.87
CA PHE A 40 1.01 -3.88 22.32
C PHE A 40 1.07 -5.30 22.86
N ASP A 41 0.22 -6.20 22.38
CA ASP A 41 0.21 -7.61 22.80
C ASP A 41 1.53 -8.31 22.49
N ARG A 42 2.15 -8.03 21.34
CA ARG A 42 3.47 -8.58 21.01
C ARG A 42 4.59 -8.04 21.91
N THR A 43 4.51 -6.77 22.32
CA THR A 43 5.58 -6.10 23.04
C THR A 43 5.47 -6.29 24.57
N PHE A 44 4.24 -6.25 25.08
CA PHE A 44 3.93 -6.20 26.51
C PHE A 44 3.03 -7.35 26.97
N GLY A 45 2.58 -8.22 26.06
CA GLY A 45 1.74 -9.36 26.40
C GLY A 45 2.42 -10.33 27.37
N VAL A 46 1.59 -11.00 28.17
CA VAL A 46 2.02 -11.91 29.24
C VAL A 46 2.94 -13.01 28.71
N ASP A 47 2.67 -13.53 27.51
CA ASP A 47 3.53 -14.54 26.88
C ASP A 47 4.92 -14.00 26.52
N THR A 48 5.01 -12.75 26.05
CA THR A 48 6.29 -12.08 25.78
C THR A 48 7.04 -11.82 27.08
N GLN A 49 6.34 -11.32 28.11
CA GLN A 49 6.94 -11.08 29.43
C GLN A 49 7.44 -12.38 30.06
N ARG A 50 6.69 -13.49 29.94
CA ARG A 50 7.09 -14.81 30.41
C ARG A 50 8.36 -15.28 29.68
N LYS A 51 8.39 -15.23 28.35
CA LYS A 51 9.59 -15.59 27.57
C LYS A 51 10.82 -14.77 27.97
N LEU A 52 10.65 -13.48 28.25
CA LEU A 52 11.74 -12.62 28.73
C LEU A 52 12.19 -12.97 30.15
N ALA A 53 11.26 -13.31 31.04
CA ALA A 53 11.57 -13.77 32.40
C ALA A 53 12.32 -15.11 32.37
N ASP A 54 11.86 -16.06 31.57
CA ASP A 54 12.48 -17.38 31.39
C ASP A 54 13.91 -17.24 30.82
N ALA A 55 14.10 -16.37 29.82
CA ALA A 55 15.42 -16.09 29.25
C ALA A 55 16.39 -15.46 30.27
N ARG A 56 15.91 -14.52 31.10
CA ARG A 56 16.71 -13.90 32.17
C ARG A 56 17.07 -14.89 33.28
N ALA A 57 16.12 -15.76 33.65
CA ALA A 57 16.36 -16.81 34.64
C ALA A 57 17.41 -17.83 34.14
N ALA A 58 17.34 -18.21 32.86
CA ALA A 58 18.34 -19.08 32.24
C ALA A 58 19.74 -18.44 32.19
N GLU A 59 19.83 -17.14 31.90
CA GLU A 59 21.10 -16.39 31.92
C GLU A 59 21.72 -16.30 33.33
N GLN A 60 20.91 -16.06 34.35
CA GLN A 60 21.37 -16.00 35.75
C GLN A 60 21.80 -17.37 36.28
N ALA A 61 21.20 -18.45 35.78
CA ALA A 61 21.54 -19.81 36.18
C ALA A 61 22.87 -20.32 35.59
N GLY A 62 23.57 -19.52 34.77
CA GLY A 62 24.83 -19.94 34.13
C GLY A 62 24.66 -21.10 33.15
N ALA A 63 23.43 -21.48 32.83
CA ALA A 63 23.13 -22.41 31.77
C ALA A 63 23.54 -21.72 30.47
N GLY A 64 24.55 -22.26 29.78
CA GLY A 64 24.97 -21.77 28.48
C GLY A 64 23.80 -21.84 27.52
N THR A 65 23.02 -20.76 27.44
CA THR A 65 21.95 -20.61 26.47
C THR A 65 22.66 -20.55 25.13
N ASP A 66 22.39 -21.55 24.30
CA ASP A 66 22.80 -21.62 22.90
C ASP A 66 22.66 -20.22 22.29
N ALA A 67 23.71 -19.74 21.60
CA ALA A 67 23.76 -18.37 21.08
C ALA A 67 22.52 -18.02 20.24
N THR A 68 21.93 -19.02 19.60
CA THR A 68 20.67 -18.98 18.84
C THR A 68 19.42 -18.68 19.69
N ALA A 69 19.35 -19.17 20.94
CA ALA A 69 18.25 -18.88 21.86
C ALA A 69 18.32 -17.44 22.38
N ARG A 70 19.54 -16.92 22.63
CA ARG A 70 19.76 -15.49 22.93
C ARG A 70 19.34 -14.66 21.73
N GLU A 71 19.75 -15.03 20.52
CA GLU A 71 19.42 -14.33 19.29
C GLU A 71 17.91 -14.27 19.05
N GLN A 72 17.16 -15.35 19.27
CA GLN A 72 15.70 -15.37 19.07
C GLN A 72 14.91 -14.43 20.01
N VAL A 73 15.43 -14.12 21.20
CA VAL A 73 14.82 -13.14 22.12
C VAL A 73 15.02 -11.70 21.60
N TRP A 74 16.11 -11.43 20.88
CA TRP A 74 16.43 -10.13 20.28
C TRP A 74 16.01 -10.01 18.80
N ILE A 75 15.85 -11.13 18.07
CA ILE A 75 15.23 -11.23 16.75
C ILE A 75 13.72 -11.12 16.95
N ARG A 76 13.36 -9.89 17.27
CA ARG A 76 12.03 -9.34 17.16
C ARG A 76 11.69 -9.35 15.68
N GLY A 77 11.05 -10.44 15.22
CA GLY A 77 10.80 -10.72 13.80
C GLY A 77 10.15 -9.55 13.03
N ARG A 78 10.13 -9.66 11.70
CA ARG A 78 9.72 -8.59 10.75
C ARG A 78 8.49 -7.76 11.14
N LYS A 79 7.51 -8.38 11.82
CA LYS A 79 6.29 -7.75 12.32
C LYS A 79 6.54 -6.59 13.31
N LEU A 80 7.64 -6.60 14.07
CA LEU A 80 7.99 -5.48 14.97
C LEU A 80 8.54 -4.26 14.21
N PHE A 81 9.07 -4.44 12.99
CA PHE A 81 9.44 -3.32 12.12
C PHE A 81 8.23 -2.69 11.41
N GLN A 82 7.02 -3.22 11.62
CA GLN A 82 5.78 -2.73 11.00
C GLN A 82 5.83 -2.68 9.46
N LEU A 83 6.70 -3.48 8.86
CA LEU A 83 6.87 -3.52 7.40
C LEU A 83 5.74 -4.28 6.71
N ASP A 84 5.13 -5.22 7.44
CA ASP A 84 4.06 -6.09 6.93
C ASP A 84 2.67 -5.62 7.37
N VAL A 85 2.54 -4.36 7.85
CA VAL A 85 1.26 -3.76 8.23
C VAL A 85 0.34 -3.64 7.02
N ASN A 86 -0.94 -3.97 7.19
CA ASN A 86 -1.96 -3.72 6.16
C ASN A 86 -3.23 -3.09 6.77
N TYR A 87 -4.08 -2.56 5.89
CA TYR A 87 -5.35 -1.89 6.17
C TYR A 87 -6.50 -2.50 5.37
N ARG A 88 -6.45 -3.80 5.06
CA ARG A 88 -7.40 -4.49 4.15
C ARG A 88 -8.87 -4.35 4.61
N TRP A 89 -9.11 -4.11 5.90
CA TRP A 89 -10.44 -3.91 6.50
C TRP A 89 -10.91 -2.44 6.52
N SER A 90 -10.11 -1.50 6.01
CA SER A 90 -10.43 -0.08 6.07
C SER A 90 -11.63 0.27 5.18
N THR A 91 -12.41 1.26 5.61
CA THR A 91 -13.59 1.75 4.87
C THR A 91 -13.23 2.55 3.62
N ILE A 92 -11.96 2.91 3.45
CA ILE A 92 -11.44 3.69 2.33
C ILE A 92 -10.53 2.85 1.42
N VAL A 93 -10.71 1.53 1.43
CA VAL A 93 -9.97 0.56 0.63
C VAL A 93 -10.93 -0.17 -0.30
N LEU A 94 -10.52 -0.38 -1.56
CA LEU A 94 -11.33 -1.06 -2.58
C LEU A 94 -10.49 -2.07 -3.37
N ASP A 95 -10.79 -3.37 -3.29
CA ASP A 95 -10.17 -4.37 -4.17
C ASP A 95 -11.25 -5.11 -4.99
N GLU A 96 -11.43 -4.71 -6.26
CA GLU A 96 -12.42 -5.33 -7.15
C GLU A 96 -12.05 -6.78 -7.54
N ARG A 97 -10.78 -7.17 -7.37
CA ARG A 97 -10.31 -8.53 -7.70
C ARG A 97 -10.74 -9.56 -6.64
N PHE A 98 -11.05 -9.10 -5.43
CA PHE A 98 -11.39 -9.96 -4.28
C PHE A 98 -12.76 -9.63 -3.66
N ALA A 99 -13.72 -9.20 -4.47
CA ALA A 99 -15.06 -8.84 -4.01
C ALA A 99 -15.75 -9.99 -3.25
N GLY A 100 -16.12 -9.75 -1.98
CA GLY A 100 -16.87 -10.69 -1.15
C GLY A 100 -16.06 -11.52 -0.16
N GLY A 101 -14.73 -11.36 -0.12
CA GLY A 101 -13.91 -11.92 0.96
C GLY A 101 -13.97 -11.03 2.21
N GLU A 102 -14.40 -11.59 3.34
CA GLU A 102 -14.32 -10.88 4.63
C GLU A 102 -12.83 -10.64 4.92
N SER A 103 -12.39 -9.38 4.87
CA SER A 103 -11.04 -9.05 5.31
C SER A 103 -11.00 -9.23 6.82
N THR A 104 -10.39 -10.33 7.26
CA THR A 104 -10.06 -10.51 8.67
C THR A 104 -9.21 -9.32 9.12
N ARG A 105 -9.48 -8.78 10.31
CA ARG A 105 -8.74 -7.63 10.89
C ARG A 105 -7.37 -8.09 11.40
N VAL A 106 -6.57 -8.67 10.51
CA VAL A 106 -5.22 -9.16 10.79
C VAL A 106 -4.25 -8.04 10.43
N ALA A 107 -3.67 -7.43 11.46
CA ALA A 107 -2.82 -6.24 11.33
C ALA A 107 -1.58 -6.45 10.45
N TYR A 108 -1.10 -7.70 10.35
CA TYR A 108 0.13 -8.06 9.65
C TYR A 108 -0.14 -9.11 8.58
N GLY A 109 0.31 -8.87 7.35
CA GLY A 109 0.26 -9.87 6.28
C GLY A 109 1.16 -11.08 6.59
N GLU A 110 0.84 -12.21 5.99
CA GLU A 110 1.72 -13.40 6.02
C GLU A 110 2.46 -13.56 4.69
N PRO A 111 3.69 -14.10 4.69
CA PRO A 111 4.42 -14.36 3.45
C PRO A 111 3.64 -15.28 2.50
N GLY A 112 3.74 -15.01 1.19
CA GLY A 112 3.10 -15.82 0.16
C GLY A 112 1.63 -15.52 -0.09
N GLN A 113 1.04 -14.54 0.61
CA GLN A 113 -0.29 -14.02 0.26
C GLN A 113 -0.22 -13.07 -0.93
N ASP A 114 -1.28 -13.06 -1.75
CA ASP A 114 -1.45 -12.05 -2.79
C ASP A 114 -1.45 -10.64 -2.20
N VAL A 115 -0.83 -9.69 -2.92
CA VAL A 115 -0.91 -8.27 -2.60
C VAL A 115 -2.33 -7.77 -2.86
N ARG A 116 -2.92 -7.14 -1.84
CA ARG A 116 -4.29 -6.65 -1.85
C ARG A 116 -4.36 -5.16 -1.58
N ALA A 117 -5.48 -4.55 -1.93
CA ALA A 117 -5.77 -3.20 -1.47
C ALA A 117 -5.76 -3.18 0.08
N GLY A 118 -5.15 -2.16 0.65
CA GLY A 118 -4.83 -2.05 2.07
C GLY A 118 -3.41 -2.49 2.41
N ASP A 119 -2.72 -3.24 1.56
CA ASP A 119 -1.30 -3.57 1.78
C ASP A 119 -0.38 -2.41 1.41
N ARG A 120 0.86 -2.47 1.87
CA ARG A 120 1.89 -1.53 1.43
C ARG A 120 2.15 -1.71 -0.07
N ALA A 121 2.26 -0.61 -0.80
CA ALA A 121 2.60 -0.65 -2.22
C ALA A 121 3.98 -1.32 -2.39
N PRO A 122 4.07 -2.42 -3.19
CA PRO A 122 5.35 -3.03 -3.52
C PRO A 122 6.31 -2.04 -4.18
N ASP A 123 7.58 -2.12 -3.77
CA ASP A 123 8.68 -1.43 -4.43
C ASP A 123 9.27 -2.30 -5.53
N ALA A 124 9.73 -1.67 -6.60
CA ALA A 124 10.33 -2.35 -7.74
C ALA A 124 11.28 -1.41 -8.51
N PRO A 125 12.40 -1.94 -9.06
CA PRO A 125 13.22 -1.19 -10.00
C PRO A 125 12.46 -0.96 -11.31
N VAL A 126 12.50 0.26 -11.81
CA VAL A 126 11.82 0.71 -13.04
C VAL A 126 12.65 1.79 -13.74
N SER A 127 12.38 2.07 -15.01
CA SER A 127 13.04 3.15 -15.78
C SER A 127 12.06 4.26 -16.11
N VAL A 128 12.46 5.52 -15.95
CA VAL A 128 11.67 6.70 -16.34
C VAL A 128 12.51 7.59 -17.25
N GLY A 129 12.10 7.74 -18.51
CA GLY A 129 12.85 8.52 -19.50
C GLY A 129 14.29 8.02 -19.69
N GLY A 130 14.51 6.71 -19.56
CA GLY A 130 15.83 6.08 -19.65
C GLY A 130 16.68 6.13 -18.38
N ASN A 131 16.19 6.71 -17.28
CA ASN A 131 16.89 6.71 -16.00
C ASN A 131 16.34 5.62 -15.08
N ASP A 132 17.22 4.77 -14.57
CA ASP A 132 16.86 3.75 -13.59
C ASP A 132 16.49 4.38 -12.25
N THR A 133 15.36 3.96 -11.69
CA THR A 133 14.81 4.42 -10.42
C THR A 133 14.01 3.29 -9.76
N ARG A 134 13.25 3.60 -8.71
CA ARG A 134 12.35 2.67 -8.04
C ARG A 134 10.97 3.29 -7.88
N LEU A 135 9.93 2.46 -7.90
CA LEU A 135 8.56 2.91 -7.65
C LEU A 135 8.45 3.71 -6.34
N PHE A 136 9.14 3.26 -5.28
CA PHE A 136 9.18 3.96 -4.00
C PHE A 136 9.71 5.40 -4.10
N ASP A 137 10.69 5.65 -4.98
CA ASP A 137 11.29 6.97 -5.15
C ASP A 137 10.38 7.91 -5.98
N ILE A 138 9.40 7.36 -6.71
CA ILE A 138 8.40 8.13 -7.48
C ILE A 138 7.18 8.50 -6.61
N PHE A 139 6.83 7.63 -5.64
CA PHE A 139 5.72 7.87 -4.72
C PHE A 139 5.99 9.10 -3.84
N SER A 140 4.92 9.84 -3.51
CA SER A 140 5.03 11.11 -2.80
C SER A 140 3.96 11.23 -1.72
N PRO A 141 4.29 11.76 -0.53
CA PRO A 141 3.29 12.02 0.51
C PRO A 141 2.36 13.20 0.21
N ALA A 142 2.56 13.89 -0.92
CA ALA A 142 1.70 14.99 -1.35
C ALA A 142 0.55 14.54 -2.28
N HIS A 143 0.66 13.37 -2.93
CA HIS A 143 -0.26 12.96 -3.98
C HIS A 143 -0.70 11.51 -3.78
N HIS A 144 -1.90 11.18 -4.24
CA HIS A 144 -2.22 9.81 -4.62
C HIS A 144 -1.49 9.48 -5.91
N THR A 145 -0.97 8.27 -6.03
CA THR A 145 -0.32 7.80 -7.26
C THR A 145 -1.18 6.73 -7.91
N VAL A 146 -1.62 6.98 -9.14
CA VAL A 146 -2.40 6.02 -9.95
C VAL A 146 -1.46 5.31 -10.90
N LEU A 147 -1.28 4.00 -10.71
CA LEU A 147 -0.55 3.11 -11.60
C LEU A 147 -1.53 2.48 -12.59
N LEU A 148 -1.30 2.67 -13.87
CA LEU A 148 -2.09 2.09 -14.95
C LEU A 148 -1.33 0.92 -15.56
N PHE A 149 -1.85 -0.30 -15.40
CA PHE A 149 -1.29 -1.52 -15.97
C PHE A 149 -2.19 -2.04 -17.10
N GLY A 150 -1.61 -2.23 -18.29
CA GLY A 150 -2.33 -2.79 -19.44
C GLY A 150 -3.55 -1.96 -19.88
N VAL A 151 -3.50 -0.63 -19.69
CA VAL A 151 -4.55 0.31 -20.10
C VAL A 151 -4.17 0.88 -21.47
N ASP A 152 -4.98 0.61 -22.50
CA ASP A 152 -4.82 1.14 -23.86
C ASP A 152 -5.97 2.10 -24.23
N GLU A 153 -6.04 2.55 -25.48
CA GLU A 153 -7.06 3.51 -25.93
C GLU A 153 -8.50 2.94 -25.84
N LYS A 154 -8.66 1.61 -25.83
CA LYS A 154 -9.95 0.92 -25.71
C LYS A 154 -10.56 1.13 -24.33
N GLU A 155 -9.75 1.41 -23.32
CA GLU A 155 -10.18 1.70 -21.94
C GLU A 155 -10.50 3.19 -21.72
N ALA A 156 -11.10 3.84 -22.71
CA ALA A 156 -11.44 5.26 -22.70
C ALA A 156 -12.22 5.71 -21.45
N GLY A 157 -13.06 4.85 -20.88
CA GLY A 157 -13.79 5.14 -19.64
C GLY A 157 -12.86 5.33 -18.43
N VAL A 158 -11.89 4.43 -18.25
CA VAL A 158 -10.90 4.54 -17.16
C VAL A 158 -10.03 5.77 -17.35
N LEU A 159 -9.55 5.98 -18.59
CA LEU A 159 -8.74 7.15 -18.92
C LEU A 159 -9.51 8.46 -18.71
N GLY A 160 -10.83 8.48 -18.99
CA GLY A 160 -11.70 9.62 -18.72
C GLY A 160 -11.76 9.98 -17.24
N VAL A 161 -11.94 8.99 -16.36
CA VAL A 161 -11.93 9.20 -14.90
C VAL A 161 -10.58 9.73 -14.45
N VAL A 162 -9.49 9.09 -14.89
CA VAL A 162 -8.12 9.48 -14.49
C VAL A 162 -7.80 10.92 -14.90
N ARG A 163 -8.19 11.34 -16.11
CA ARG A 163 -7.97 12.71 -16.61
C ARG A 163 -8.83 13.76 -15.90
N ALA A 164 -9.96 13.37 -15.31
CA ALA A 164 -10.82 14.26 -14.55
C ALA A 164 -10.31 14.51 -13.12
N LEU A 165 -9.33 13.72 -12.65
CA LEU A 165 -8.79 13.85 -11.30
C LEU A 165 -7.96 15.13 -11.13
N PRO A 166 -8.00 15.76 -9.95
CA PRO A 166 -7.20 16.95 -9.64
C PRO A 166 -5.70 16.62 -9.68
N SER A 167 -4.97 17.22 -10.63
CA SER A 167 -3.55 16.96 -10.87
C SER A 167 -2.63 17.43 -9.73
N ASP A 168 -3.10 18.33 -8.87
CA ASP A 168 -2.42 18.75 -7.63
C ASP A 168 -2.54 17.74 -6.48
N LEU A 169 -3.44 16.76 -6.61
CA LEU A 169 -3.68 15.71 -5.61
C LEU A 169 -3.40 14.30 -6.14
N VAL A 170 -3.35 14.12 -7.46
CA VAL A 170 -3.18 12.83 -8.12
C VAL A 170 -2.07 12.90 -9.17
N LYS A 171 -1.11 12.00 -9.04
CA LYS A 171 -0.06 11.73 -10.02
C LYS A 171 -0.36 10.43 -10.76
N ILE A 172 -0.18 10.44 -12.08
CA ILE A 172 -0.49 9.28 -12.94
C ILE A 172 0.80 8.68 -13.48
N LEU A 173 0.94 7.37 -13.31
CA LEU A 173 2.04 6.56 -13.80
C LEU A 173 1.49 5.52 -14.79
N LEU A 174 1.95 5.59 -16.03
CA LEU A 174 1.67 4.59 -17.06
C LEU A 174 2.76 3.53 -16.98
N VAL A 175 2.43 2.31 -16.55
CA VAL A 175 3.41 1.22 -16.43
C VAL A 175 3.44 0.43 -17.72
N SER A 176 4.60 0.44 -18.37
CA SER A 176 4.84 -0.15 -19.68
C SER A 176 5.55 -1.50 -19.56
N SER A 177 4.92 -2.58 -20.02
CA SER A 177 5.59 -3.87 -20.20
C SER A 177 6.31 -3.91 -21.55
N PRO A 178 7.36 -4.76 -21.74
CA PRO A 178 8.06 -4.86 -23.01
C PRO A 178 7.12 -5.30 -24.14
N GLY A 179 7.04 -4.49 -25.20
CA GLY A 179 6.19 -4.77 -26.37
C GLY A 179 4.75 -4.24 -26.28
N GLU A 180 4.35 -3.63 -25.16
CA GLU A 180 3.10 -2.86 -25.08
C GLU A 180 3.29 -1.48 -25.72
N VAL A 181 2.35 -1.09 -26.60
CA VAL A 181 2.31 0.26 -27.20
C VAL A 181 1.41 1.12 -26.33
N HIS A 182 1.95 2.22 -25.81
CA HIS A 182 1.22 3.11 -24.91
C HIS A 182 0.36 4.12 -25.64
N VAL A 183 -0.72 4.50 -24.98
CA VAL A 183 -1.44 5.74 -25.29
C VAL A 183 -0.47 6.90 -25.06
N THR A 184 -0.06 7.57 -26.13
CA THR A 184 0.64 8.85 -26.05
C THR A 184 -0.33 9.89 -25.51
N THR A 185 -0.35 10.05 -24.19
CA THR A 185 -1.03 11.20 -23.60
C THR A 185 -0.09 12.40 -23.74
N ASN A 186 -0.46 13.39 -24.54
CA ASN A 186 0.21 14.70 -24.64
C ASN A 186 0.07 15.54 -23.35
N ASP A 187 -0.09 14.89 -22.20
CA ASP A 187 -0.33 15.52 -20.91
C ASP A 187 0.96 15.45 -20.11
N GLU A 188 1.60 16.60 -19.89
CA GLU A 188 2.90 16.72 -19.23
C GLU A 188 2.89 16.19 -17.78
N SER A 189 1.71 15.93 -17.20
CA SER A 189 1.54 15.36 -15.86
C SER A 189 1.75 13.85 -15.77
N ASN A 190 1.76 13.14 -16.90
CA ASN A 190 1.82 11.68 -16.91
C ASN A 190 3.26 11.19 -16.98
N ILE A 191 3.62 10.29 -16.07
CA ILE A 191 4.96 9.69 -16.04
C ILE A 191 4.87 8.30 -16.68
N VAL A 192 5.60 8.09 -17.77
CA VAL A 192 5.76 6.76 -18.37
C VAL A 192 6.86 6.02 -17.61
N VAL A 193 6.51 4.85 -17.09
CA VAL A 193 7.37 3.98 -16.30
C VAL A 193 7.61 2.70 -17.09
N GLU A 194 8.84 2.51 -17.55
CA GLU A 194 9.27 1.32 -18.27
C GLU A 194 9.60 0.18 -17.30
N ASP A 195 8.81 -0.88 -17.35
CA ASP A 195 9.02 -2.12 -16.61
C ASP A 195 9.66 -3.19 -17.52
N LYS A 196 10.96 -3.02 -17.81
CA LYS A 196 11.69 -3.81 -18.81
C LYS A 196 11.70 -5.32 -18.55
N ASP A 197 11.62 -5.74 -17.30
CA ASP A 197 11.78 -7.14 -16.86
C ASP A 197 10.55 -7.68 -16.11
N GLY A 198 9.45 -6.92 -16.12
CA GLY A 198 8.23 -7.27 -15.37
C GLY A 198 8.38 -7.15 -13.85
N HIS A 199 9.43 -6.49 -13.36
CA HIS A 199 9.70 -6.30 -11.94
C HIS A 199 8.71 -5.34 -11.28
N GLY A 200 8.16 -4.36 -12.01
CA GLY A 200 7.12 -3.44 -11.54
C GLY A 200 5.74 -4.09 -11.45
N ARG A 201 5.39 -4.96 -12.40
CA ARG A 201 4.08 -5.63 -12.49
C ARG A 201 3.95 -6.85 -11.59
N ARG A 202 4.99 -7.69 -11.52
CA ARG A 202 4.98 -8.97 -10.79
C ARG A 202 4.62 -8.84 -9.31
N PRO A 203 5.21 -7.92 -8.53
CA PRO A 203 4.90 -7.80 -7.11
C PRO A 203 3.46 -7.39 -6.81
N TYR A 204 2.74 -6.78 -7.77
CA TYR A 204 1.32 -6.44 -7.62
C TYR A 204 0.39 -7.64 -7.91
N GLY A 205 0.94 -8.81 -8.24
CA GLY A 205 0.18 -10.03 -8.52
C GLY A 205 -0.57 -9.96 -9.85
N LEU A 206 -0.07 -9.19 -10.81
CA LEU A 206 -0.73 -8.94 -12.10
C LEU A 206 -0.12 -9.79 -13.24
N GLU A 207 0.67 -10.82 -12.90
CA GLU A 207 1.17 -11.79 -13.88
C GLU A 207 -0.01 -12.62 -14.42
N GLY A 208 -0.17 -12.64 -15.75
CA GLY A 208 -1.26 -13.37 -16.40
C GLY A 208 -2.62 -12.66 -16.42
N GLN A 209 -2.76 -11.49 -15.78
CA GLN A 209 -3.94 -10.64 -16.00
C GLN A 209 -3.85 -9.94 -17.37
N THR A 210 -4.86 -10.20 -18.20
CA THR A 210 -4.96 -9.67 -19.57
C THR A 210 -5.81 -8.41 -19.69
N GLY A 211 -6.63 -8.11 -18.68
CA GLY A 211 -7.46 -6.91 -18.62
C GLY A 211 -6.76 -5.74 -17.92
N PRO A 212 -7.28 -4.51 -18.09
CA PRO A 212 -6.74 -3.32 -17.45
C PRO A 212 -6.89 -3.40 -15.94
N VAL A 213 -5.80 -3.06 -15.23
CA VAL A 213 -5.84 -2.89 -13.78
C VAL A 213 -5.26 -1.56 -13.39
N VAL A 214 -6.06 -0.81 -12.64
CA VAL A 214 -5.68 0.46 -12.04
C VAL A 214 -5.37 0.23 -10.57
N VAL A 215 -4.14 0.53 -10.16
CA VAL A 215 -3.73 0.49 -8.76
C VAL A 215 -3.59 1.90 -8.24
N VAL A 216 -4.30 2.23 -7.16
CA VAL A 216 -4.17 3.55 -6.53
C VAL A 216 -3.35 3.40 -5.26
N VAL A 217 -2.23 4.10 -5.19
CA VAL A 217 -1.36 4.22 -4.02
C VAL A 217 -1.69 5.52 -3.30
N ARG A 218 -1.93 5.43 -2.00
CA ARG A 218 -2.21 6.56 -1.11
C ARG A 218 -0.93 7.34 -0.78
N PRO A 219 -1.04 8.59 -0.31
CA PRO A 219 0.12 9.38 0.12
C PRO A 219 0.93 8.74 1.27
N ASP A 220 0.35 7.82 2.04
CA ASP A 220 1.06 7.06 3.07
C ASP A 220 1.77 5.79 2.55
N GLY A 221 1.78 5.57 1.23
CA GLY A 221 2.46 4.43 0.57
C GLY A 221 1.68 3.12 0.65
N MET A 222 0.41 3.16 1.03
CA MET A 222 -0.48 2.00 1.07
C MET A 222 -1.33 1.95 -0.19
N ILE A 223 -1.65 0.75 -0.67
CA ILE A 223 -2.58 0.58 -1.79
C ILE A 223 -3.98 0.93 -1.28
N GLY A 224 -4.59 1.96 -1.85
CA GLY A 224 -5.98 2.31 -1.62
C GLY A 224 -6.94 1.47 -2.46
N ALA A 225 -6.57 1.20 -3.73
CA ALA A 225 -7.43 0.41 -4.59
C ALA A 225 -6.72 -0.47 -5.61
N PHE A 226 -7.39 -1.57 -5.96
CA PHE A 226 -7.28 -2.27 -7.23
C PHE A 226 -8.64 -2.17 -7.93
N ALA A 227 -8.73 -1.32 -8.95
CA ALA A 227 -9.91 -1.14 -9.78
C ALA A 227 -9.70 -1.76 -11.16
N THR A 228 -10.71 -2.46 -11.67
CA THR A 228 -10.72 -3.09 -13.00
C THR A 228 -11.70 -2.40 -13.94
N SER A 229 -12.39 -1.36 -13.46
CA SER A 229 -13.38 -0.60 -14.23
C SER A 229 -13.38 0.89 -13.88
N ALA A 230 -13.88 1.73 -14.79
CA ALA A 230 -14.09 3.16 -14.54
C ALA A 230 -14.96 3.40 -13.30
N LYS A 231 -16.05 2.64 -13.18
CA LYS A 231 -16.96 2.69 -12.02
C LYS A 231 -16.27 2.32 -10.72
N GLY A 232 -15.37 1.35 -10.74
CA GLY A 232 -14.56 0.97 -9.59
C GLY A 232 -13.62 2.10 -9.15
N LEU A 233 -12.99 2.76 -10.11
CA LEU A 233 -12.10 3.89 -9.86
C LEU A 233 -12.85 5.11 -9.30
N GLU A 234 -13.99 5.47 -9.91
CA GLU A 234 -14.91 6.51 -9.41
C GLU A 234 -15.37 6.19 -7.99
N LYS A 235 -15.78 4.94 -7.76
CA LYS A 235 -16.18 4.47 -6.43
C LYS A 235 -15.06 4.67 -5.41
N TYR A 236 -13.83 4.29 -5.72
CA TYR A 236 -12.70 4.52 -4.81
C TYR A 236 -12.50 6.01 -4.50
N PHE A 237 -12.42 6.87 -5.53
CA PHE A 237 -12.18 8.29 -5.29
C PHE A 237 -13.34 8.99 -4.59
N SER A 238 -14.58 8.52 -4.74
CA SER A 238 -15.72 9.00 -3.94
C SER A 238 -15.60 8.69 -2.44
N LEU A 239 -14.80 7.70 -2.04
CA LEU A 239 -14.49 7.43 -0.63
C LEU A 239 -13.47 8.42 -0.05
N ILE A 240 -12.69 9.08 -0.92
CA ILE A 240 -11.56 9.94 -0.53
C ILE A 240 -11.91 11.41 -0.70
N PHE A 241 -12.44 11.79 -1.85
CA PHE A 241 -12.71 13.18 -2.24
C PHE A 241 -14.20 13.49 -2.20
N SER A 242 -14.53 14.71 -1.80
CA SER A 242 -15.93 15.19 -1.78
C SER A 242 -16.45 15.65 -3.14
N HIS A 243 -15.57 15.83 -4.13
CA HIS A 243 -15.87 16.37 -5.45
C HIS A 243 -15.15 15.59 -6.57
N ALA A 244 -15.12 14.26 -6.49
CA ALA A 244 -14.57 13.39 -7.53
C ALA A 244 -15.67 12.89 -8.47
#